data_AF-A0A0F9JK82-F1
#
_entry.id   AF-A0A0F9JK82-F1
#
_cell.length_a   1.000
_cell.length_b   1.000
_cell.length_c   1.000
_cell.angle_alpha   90.00
_cell.angle_beta   90.00
_cell.angle_gamma   90.00
#
_symmetry.space_group_name_H-M   'P 1'
#
loop_
_entity.id
_entity.type
_entity.pdbx_description
1 polymer ?
#
loop_
_entity_poly.entity_id
_entity_poly.type
_entity_poly.pdbx_seq_one_letter_code
_entity_poly.pdbx_strand_id
1 'polypeptide(L)'
;KPTGNGGMHTIQRLKLGGFDSLPLSVDSSRGDVEFLQGKADAGEPGPCSMTLINGEAYAGNLALQGEIDPNTGDGQVEITALGSKFELI
;
A
#
# COMPACT_ATOMS: atom_id res chain seq x y z
N LYS A 1 -14.56 -38.42 28.72
CA LYS A 1 -14.56 -36.96 28.48
C LYS A 1 -13.38 -36.65 27.55
N PRO A 2 -13.59 -36.15 26.32
CA PRO A 2 -12.48 -35.70 25.50
C PRO A 2 -12.05 -34.30 25.95
N THR A 3 -10.81 -34.16 26.41
CA THR A 3 -10.14 -32.87 26.66
C THR A 3 -9.66 -32.32 25.33
N GLY A 4 -10.50 -31.51 24.69
CA GLY A 4 -10.21 -30.88 23.40
C GLY A 4 -9.15 -29.78 23.53
N ASN A 5 -7.88 -30.16 23.57
CA ASN A 5 -6.76 -29.24 23.40
C ASN A 5 -6.33 -29.23 21.92
N GLY A 6 -7.23 -28.77 21.05
CA GLY A 6 -6.91 -28.47 19.66
C GLY A 6 -6.49 -27.00 19.55
N GLY A 7 -5.21 -26.71 19.83
CA GLY A 7 -4.66 -25.37 19.59
C GLY A 7 -4.47 -25.16 18.09
N MET A 8 -5.32 -24.35 17.46
CA MET A 8 -5.16 -23.95 16.06
C MET A 8 -4.10 -22.83 15.99
N HIS A 9 -2.88 -23.19 15.64
CA HIS A 9 -1.83 -22.21 15.33
C HIS A 9 -1.92 -21.82 13.85
N THR A 10 -2.70 -20.79 13.55
CA THR A 10 -2.71 -20.17 12.23
C THR A 10 -1.54 -19.20 12.13
N ILE A 11 -0.45 -19.61 11.46
CA ILE A 11 0.61 -18.69 11.05
C ILE A 11 0.09 -17.98 9.79
N GLN A 12 -0.60 -16.87 9.97
CA GLN A 12 -0.99 -16.00 8.86
C GLN A 12 0.27 -15.24 8.42
N ARG A 13 0.92 -15.71 7.35
CA ARG A 13 1.85 -14.86 6.60
C ARG A 13 1.05 -13.66 6.10
N LEU A 14 1.38 -12.46 6.56
CA LEU A 14 0.90 -11.21 5.99
C LEU A 14 1.28 -11.26 4.51
N LYS A 15 0.31 -11.61 3.66
CA LYS A 15 0.45 -11.52 2.22
C LYS A 15 0.52 -10.03 1.90
N LEU A 16 1.53 -9.62 1.13
CA LEU A 16 1.69 -8.25 0.64
C LEU A 16 0.33 -7.79 0.10
N GLY A 17 -0.32 -6.88 0.80
CA GLY A 17 -1.67 -6.37 0.51
C GLY A 17 -1.71 -4.85 0.61
N GLY A 18 -0.52 -4.23 0.58
CA GLY A 18 -0.35 -2.81 0.83
C GLY A 18 1.00 -2.51 1.46
N PHE A 19 1.32 -1.24 1.50
CA PHE A 19 2.44 -0.66 2.23
C PHE A 19 1.95 0.51 3.05
N ASP A 20 2.63 0.76 4.15
CA ASP A 20 2.33 1.85 5.07
C ASP A 20 3.54 2.78 5.13
N SER A 21 3.28 4.10 5.08
CA SER A 21 4.31 5.15 5.16
C SER A 21 5.45 4.95 4.16
N LEU A 22 5.11 4.87 2.86
CA LEU A 22 6.11 4.91 1.80
C LEU A 22 6.43 6.38 1.46
N PRO A 23 7.68 6.86 1.66
CA PRO A 23 8.07 8.18 1.22
C PRO A 23 8.18 8.22 -0.30
N LEU A 24 7.37 9.07 -0.93
CA LEU A 24 7.37 9.34 -2.36
C LEU A 24 7.84 10.77 -2.59
N SER A 25 8.84 10.97 -3.45
CA SER A 25 9.16 12.31 -3.94
C SER A 25 8.14 12.72 -4.99
N VAL A 26 7.50 13.87 -4.76
CA VAL A 26 6.43 14.40 -5.61
C VAL A 26 6.75 15.82 -6.02
N ASP A 27 6.38 16.16 -7.25
CA ASP A 27 6.54 17.50 -7.77
C ASP A 27 5.29 18.33 -7.46
N SER A 28 5.36 19.10 -6.38
CA SER A 28 4.27 20.01 -5.98
C SER A 28 4.00 21.12 -6.99
N SER A 29 4.92 21.41 -7.92
CA SER A 29 4.71 22.43 -8.96
C SER A 29 3.83 21.94 -10.11
N ARG A 30 3.67 20.63 -10.27
CA ARG A 30 2.89 19.99 -11.36
C ARG A 30 1.48 19.56 -10.94
N GLY A 31 1.13 19.74 -9.67
CA GLY A 31 -0.17 19.34 -9.13
C GLY A 31 -0.25 17.86 -8.73
N ASP A 32 0.89 17.19 -8.56
CA ASP A 32 0.94 15.75 -8.26
C ASP A 32 0.36 15.43 -6.88
N VAL A 33 0.48 16.38 -5.93
CA VAL A 33 -0.08 16.25 -4.59
C VAL A 33 -1.61 16.25 -4.64
N GLU A 34 -2.20 17.22 -5.34
CA GLU A 34 -3.66 17.33 -5.51
C GLU A 34 -4.24 16.12 -6.26
N PHE A 35 -3.49 15.60 -7.22
CA PHE A 35 -3.87 14.37 -7.92
C PHE A 35 -3.88 13.15 -6.97
N LEU A 36 -2.84 12.99 -6.15
CA LEU A 36 -2.74 11.90 -5.18
C LEU A 36 -3.80 12.02 -4.08
N GLN A 37 -4.05 13.24 -3.59
CA GLN A 37 -5.12 13.51 -2.63
C GLN A 37 -6.49 13.18 -3.24
N GLY A 38 -6.75 13.58 -4.49
CA GLY A 38 -7.99 13.24 -5.17
C GLY A 38 -8.18 11.72 -5.37
N LYS A 39 -7.08 10.97 -5.51
CA LYS A 39 -7.11 9.50 -5.56
C LYS A 39 -7.32 8.86 -4.19
N ALA A 40 -6.75 9.44 -3.13
CA ALA A 40 -7.01 9.02 -1.75
C ALA A 40 -8.48 9.28 -1.36
N ASP A 41 -9.02 10.46 -1.68
CA ASP A 41 -10.41 10.84 -1.41
C ASP A 41 -11.42 9.96 -2.16
N ALA A 42 -11.10 9.58 -3.40
CA ALA A 42 -11.92 8.66 -4.18
C ALA A 42 -11.95 7.25 -3.57
N GLY A 43 -10.88 6.83 -2.88
CA GLY A 43 -10.74 5.49 -2.31
C GLY A 43 -10.82 4.36 -3.34
N GLU A 44 -10.72 4.68 -4.64
CA GLU A 44 -10.86 3.72 -5.71
C GLU A 44 -9.57 2.90 -5.88
N PRO A 45 -9.63 1.55 -5.83
CA PRO A 45 -8.46 0.72 -6.08
C PRO A 45 -7.94 0.89 -7.52
N GLY A 46 -6.69 1.31 -7.66
CA GLY A 46 -5.98 1.38 -8.93
C GLY A 46 -4.98 0.22 -9.11
N PRO A 47 -4.70 -0.20 -10.35
CA PRO A 47 -3.72 -1.23 -10.62
C PRO A 47 -2.31 -0.76 -10.21
N CYS A 48 -1.59 -1.60 -9.49
CA CYS A 48 -0.23 -1.38 -9.03
C CYS A 48 0.62 -2.62 -9.29
N SER A 49 1.89 -2.40 -9.63
CA SER A 49 2.89 -3.46 -9.69
C SER A 49 4.06 -3.11 -8.78
N MET A 50 4.57 -4.11 -8.09
CA MET A 50 5.68 -4.00 -7.15
C MET A 50 6.74 -5.02 -7.53
N THR A 51 7.95 -4.56 -7.78
CA THR A 51 9.10 -5.44 -8.02
C THR A 51 9.98 -5.42 -6.79
N LEU A 52 10.21 -6.59 -6.20
CA LEU A 52 11.09 -6.75 -5.05
C LEU A 52 12.57 -6.77 -5.51
N ILE A 53 13.49 -6.52 -4.58
CA ILE A 53 14.94 -6.51 -4.85
C ILE A 53 15.44 -7.88 -5.35
N ASN A 54 14.74 -8.97 -5.02
CA ASN A 54 15.04 -10.33 -5.49
C ASN A 54 14.58 -10.59 -6.94
N GLY A 55 13.95 -9.60 -7.60
CA GLY A 55 13.44 -9.72 -8.97
C GLY A 55 12.01 -10.28 -9.07
N GLU A 56 11.36 -10.63 -7.97
CA GLU A 56 9.96 -11.05 -7.99
C GLU A 56 9.04 -9.87 -8.25
N ALA A 57 8.17 -10.00 -9.25
CA ALA A 57 7.18 -8.99 -9.60
C ALA A 57 5.80 -9.41 -9.11
N TYR A 58 5.10 -8.48 -8.48
CA TYR A 58 3.76 -8.64 -7.96
C TYR A 58 2.82 -7.63 -8.62
N ALA A 59 1.61 -8.03 -8.98
CA ALA A 59 0.54 -7.14 -9.43
C ALA A 59 -0.66 -7.24 -8.49
N GLY A 60 -1.36 -6.13 -8.31
CA GLY A 60 -2.55 -6.06 -7.49
C GLY A 60 -3.26 -4.72 -7.68
N ASN A 61 -4.38 -4.54 -6.99
CA ASN A 61 -5.06 -3.26 -6.94
C ASN A 61 -4.88 -2.64 -5.55
N LEU A 62 -4.39 -1.41 -5.50
CA LEU A 62 -4.19 -0.61 -4.28
C LEU A 62 -5.05 0.65 -4.32
N ALA A 63 -5.68 0.97 -3.20
CA ALA A 63 -6.30 2.26 -2.95
C ALA A 63 -5.37 3.07 -2.04
N LEU A 64 -5.15 4.34 -2.37
CA LEU A 64 -4.45 5.27 -1.48
C LEU A 64 -5.36 5.55 -0.27
N GLN A 65 -4.75 5.66 0.90
CA GLN A 65 -5.43 6.00 2.14
C GLN A 65 -4.62 7.03 2.93
N GLY A 66 -5.35 7.84 3.69
CA GLY A 66 -4.77 8.89 4.53
C GLY A 66 -4.72 10.24 3.84
N GLU A 67 -4.30 11.23 4.62
CA GLU A 67 -4.05 12.59 4.16
C GLU A 67 -2.66 12.65 3.51
N ILE A 68 -2.60 13.17 2.29
CA ILE A 68 -1.35 13.30 1.53
C ILE A 68 -0.79 14.69 1.83
N ASP A 69 -0.13 14.79 2.98
CA ASP A 69 0.51 16.05 3.39
C ASP A 69 1.90 16.19 2.76
N PRO A 70 2.12 17.18 1.88
CA PRO A 70 3.44 17.44 1.34
C PRO A 70 4.33 18.02 2.43
N ASN A 71 5.44 17.34 2.69
CA ASN A 71 6.48 17.91 3.52
C ASN A 71 7.18 19.02 2.73
N THR A 72 6.77 20.26 2.99
CA THR A 72 7.11 21.47 2.23
C THR A 72 8.61 21.81 2.17
N GLY A 73 9.45 21.09 2.93
CA GLY A 73 10.91 21.24 2.90
C GLY A 73 11.63 20.45 1.80
N ASP A 74 11.15 19.25 1.45
CA ASP A 74 11.91 18.29 0.63
C ASP A 74 11.15 17.77 -0.61
N GLY A 75 9.90 18.20 -0.81
CA GLY A 75 9.08 17.69 -1.93
C GLY A 75 8.78 16.20 -1.79
N GLN A 76 8.60 15.74 -0.55
CA GLN A 76 8.28 14.35 -0.23
C GLN A 76 6.90 14.30 0.43
N VAL A 77 6.14 13.28 0.08
CA VAL A 77 4.88 12.90 0.75
C VAL A 77 5.03 11.49 1.29
N GLU A 78 4.44 11.24 2.45
CA GLU A 78 4.23 9.87 2.90
C GLU A 78 2.88 9.39 2.40
N ILE A 79 2.87 8.22 1.76
CA ILE A 79 1.64 7.61 1.27
C ILE A 79 1.44 6.24 1.89
N THR A 80 0.19 5.97 2.27
CA THR A 80 -0.25 4.64 2.67
C THR A 80 -1.18 4.12 1.59
N ALA A 81 -0.97 2.88 1.17
CA ALA A 81 -1.78 2.25 0.13
C ALA A 81 -2.15 0.84 0.55
N LEU A 82 -3.45 0.57 0.59
CA LEU A 82 -4.01 -0.71 1.00
C LEU A 82 -4.84 -1.29 -0.13
N GLY A 83 -4.82 -2.60 -0.26
CA GLY A 83 -5.58 -3.23 -1.32
C GLY A 83 -5.68 -4.73 -1.22
N SER A 84 -6.22 -5.29 -2.30
CA SER A 84 -6.37 -6.72 -2.41
C SER A 84 -5.00 -7.37 -2.47
N LYS A 85 -4.93 -8.62 -2.00
CA LYS A 85 -3.72 -9.44 -2.04
C LYS A 85 -3.02 -9.33 -3.40
N PHE A 86 -1.74 -9.01 -3.39
CA PHE A 86 -0.90 -9.04 -4.59
C PHE A 86 -0.70 -10.48 -5.09
N GLU A 87 -0.69 -10.64 -6.41
CA GLU A 87 -0.42 -11.89 -7.12
C GLU A 87 0.94 -11.81 -7.83
N LEU A 88 1.71 -12.90 -7.76
CA LEU A 88 3.00 -13.02 -8.44
C LEU A 88 2.76 -13.09 -9.96
N ILE A 89 3.55 -12.35 -10.73
CA ILE A 89 3.52 -12.32 -12.21
C ILE A 89 4.58 -13.27 -12.78
#